data_AF-U6H8J0-F1
#
_entry.id   AF-U6H8J0-F1
#
_cell.length_a   1.000
_cell.length_b   1.000
_cell.length_c   1.000
_cell.angle_alpha   90.00
_cell.angle_beta   90.00
_cell.angle_gamma   90.00
#
_symmetry.space_group_name_H-M   'P 1'
#
loop_
_entity.id
_entity.type
_entity.pdbx_description
1 polymer ?
#
loop_
_entity_poly.entity_id
_entity_poly.type
_entity_poly.pdbx_seq_one_letter_code
_entity_poly.pdbx_strand_id
1 'polypeptide(L)'
;MLQSTFTEVVFARESALYKSEGITAKDIEFTTNNEVISVLIDKGNSILSILEDQCLAPGGSDEKLVSTCCTKLKSSSKFVPAKLDAQSAFFVKQSIGTIKYNAQGFIFKNKDVLRPEMVEVVQVGKNTYM
;
A
#
# COMPACT_ATOMS: atom_id res chain seq x y z
N MET A 1 -6.41 5.34 -1.10
CA MET A 1 -7.63 5.07 -0.32
C MET A 1 -8.41 6.35 -0.04
N LEU A 2 -8.03 7.22 0.91
CA LEU A 2 -8.82 8.45 1.17
C LEU A 2 -9.00 9.33 -0.07
N GLN A 3 -7.94 9.57 -0.84
CA GLN A 3 -8.02 10.37 -2.07
C GLN A 3 -8.91 9.72 -3.14
N SER A 4 -8.95 8.39 -3.20
CA SER A 4 -9.79 7.61 -4.13
C SER A 4 -11.26 7.76 -3.77
N THR A 5 -11.58 7.58 -2.48
CA THR A 5 -12.91 7.77 -1.93
C THR A 5 -13.39 9.21 -2.09
N PHE A 6 -12.51 10.20 -1.88
CA PHE A 6 -12.84 11.60 -2.10
C PHE A 6 -13.22 11.87 -3.56
N THR A 7 -12.37 11.44 -4.50
CA THR A 7 -12.63 11.55 -5.93
C THR A 7 -13.95 10.88 -6.31
N GLU A 8 -14.17 9.62 -5.92
CA GLU A 8 -15.42 8.91 -6.22
C GLU A 8 -16.66 9.59 -5.64
N VAL A 9 -16.63 9.98 -4.36
CA VAL A 9 -17.79 10.58 -3.69
C VAL A 9 -18.10 11.97 -4.23
N VAL A 10 -17.08 12.81 -4.44
CA VAL A 10 -17.27 14.17 -4.94
C VAL A 10 -17.78 14.13 -6.37
N PHE A 11 -17.16 13.34 -7.26
CA PHE A 11 -17.59 13.27 -8.65
C PHE A 11 -18.92 12.54 -8.84
N ALA A 12 -19.22 11.51 -8.03
CA ALA A 12 -20.54 10.89 -8.05
C ALA A 12 -21.63 11.87 -7.63
N ARG A 13 -21.37 12.69 -6.59
CA ARG A 13 -22.31 13.72 -6.13
C ARG A 13 -22.50 14.83 -7.17
N GLU A 14 -21.42 15.30 -7.78
CA GLU A 14 -21.47 16.34 -8.82
C GLU A 14 -22.23 15.85 -10.06
N SER A 15 -21.94 14.63 -10.52
CA SER A 15 -22.65 14.00 -11.64
C SER A 15 -24.15 13.81 -11.36
N ALA A 16 -24.51 13.43 -10.12
CA ALA A 16 -25.91 13.32 -9.71
C ALA A 16 -26.63 14.68 -9.75
N LEU A 17 -25.96 15.76 -9.32
CA LEU A 17 -26.50 17.12 -9.37
C LEU A 17 -26.69 17.62 -10.81
N TYR A 18 -25.71 17.40 -11.68
CA TYR A 18 -25.83 17.77 -13.09
C TYR A 18 -26.99 17.04 -13.78
N LYS A 19 -27.20 15.75 -13.46
CA LYS A 19 -28.34 14.98 -13.96
C LYS A 19 -29.69 15.50 -13.44
N SER A 20 -29.78 15.89 -12.16
CA SER A 20 -31.03 16.42 -11.60
C SER A 20 -31.42 17.77 -12.18
N GLU A 21 -30.43 18.61 -12.50
CA GLU A 21 -30.64 19.94 -13.09
C GLU A 21 -30.82 19.92 -14.63
N GLY A 22 -30.77 18.73 -15.26
CA GLY A 22 -30.89 18.59 -16.71
C GLY A 22 -29.70 19.18 -17.49
N ILE A 23 -28.56 19.37 -16.83
CA ILE A 23 -27.35 19.93 -17.42
C ILE A 23 -26.52 18.79 -18.01
N THR A 24 -26.26 18.83 -19.32
CA THR A 24 -25.32 17.94 -19.99
C THR A 24 -23.89 18.31 -19.59
N ALA A 25 -23.46 17.86 -18.42
CA ALA A 25 -22.06 18.01 -18.02
C ALA A 25 -21.17 17.22 -18.98
N LYS A 26 -20.12 17.87 -19.50
CA LYS A 26 -19.01 17.19 -20.19
C LYS A 26 -18.46 16.12 -19.24
N ASP A 27 -18.17 14.92 -19.75
CA ASP A 27 -17.54 13.86 -18.96
C ASP A 27 -16.35 14.44 -18.18
N ILE A 28 -16.46 14.42 -16.85
CA ILE A 28 -15.43 14.98 -15.99
C ILE A 28 -14.28 13.98 -16.00
N GLU A 29 -13.26 14.23 -16.80
CA GLU A 29 -12.02 13.46 -16.78
C GLU A 29 -11.23 13.79 -15.51
N PHE A 30 -11.21 12.86 -14.55
CA PHE A 30 -10.41 12.99 -13.34
C PHE A 30 -9.28 11.97 -13.29
N THR A 31 -8.12 12.44 -12.80
CA THR A 31 -6.95 11.59 -12.60
C THR A 31 -7.18 10.68 -11.40
N THR A 32 -7.56 9.44 -11.68
CA THR A 32 -7.77 8.43 -10.63
C THR A 32 -6.42 7.88 -10.17
N ASN A 33 -6.31 7.59 -8.87
CA ASN A 33 -5.11 6.98 -8.27
C ASN A 33 -5.16 5.44 -8.24
N ASN A 34 -6.05 4.82 -9.04
CA ASN A 34 -6.23 3.36 -9.07
C ASN A 34 -4.94 2.62 -9.43
N GLU A 35 -4.11 3.17 -10.32
CA GLU A 35 -2.83 2.56 -10.69
C GLU A 35 -1.81 2.54 -9.53
N VAL A 36 -1.81 3.53 -8.63
CA VAL A 36 -0.91 3.50 -7.47
C VAL A 36 -1.48 2.64 -6.35
N ILE A 37 -2.82 2.60 -6.23
CA ILE A 37 -3.50 1.69 -5.31
C ILE A 37 -3.20 0.24 -5.70
N SER A 38 -3.31 -0.12 -6.98
CA SER A 38 -3.08 -1.50 -7.41
C SER A 38 -1.66 -1.97 -7.06
N VAL A 39 -0.66 -1.13 -7.31
CA VAL A 39 0.74 -1.41 -6.94
C VAL A 39 0.93 -1.58 -5.42
N LEU A 40 0.11 -0.91 -4.60
CA LEU A 40 0.23 -0.97 -3.14
C LEU A 40 -0.54 -2.12 -2.52
N ILE A 41 -1.77 -2.40 -2.98
CA ILE A 41 -2.71 -3.28 -2.26
C ILE A 41 -3.38 -4.37 -3.11
N ASP A 42 -3.15 -4.45 -4.42
CA ASP A 42 -3.78 -5.50 -5.25
C ASP A 42 -3.35 -6.91 -4.82
N LYS A 43 -4.24 -7.89 -4.96
CA LYS A 43 -3.97 -9.25 -4.48
C LYS A 43 -2.94 -9.93 -5.39
N GLY A 44 -1.84 -10.42 -4.81
CA GLY A 44 -0.79 -11.19 -5.50
C GLY A 44 0.26 -10.36 -6.27
N ASN A 45 -0.09 -9.14 -6.70
CA ASN A 45 0.77 -8.26 -7.51
C ASN A 45 0.89 -6.85 -6.90
N SER A 46 1.13 -6.78 -5.59
CA SER A 46 1.34 -5.52 -4.88
C SER A 46 2.47 -5.59 -3.88
N ILE A 47 2.96 -4.43 -3.46
CA ILE A 47 4.02 -4.30 -2.45
C ILE A 47 3.60 -4.97 -1.14
N LEU A 48 2.35 -4.79 -0.69
CA LEU A 48 1.88 -5.41 0.55
C LEU A 48 1.72 -6.93 0.43
N SER A 49 1.22 -7.42 -0.70
CA SER A 49 1.14 -8.87 -0.93
C SER A 49 2.52 -9.52 -0.95
N ILE A 50 3.50 -8.86 -1.56
CA ILE A 50 4.91 -9.33 -1.58
C ILE A 50 5.51 -9.27 -0.17
N LEU A 51 5.20 -8.23 0.62
CA LEU A 51 5.63 -8.13 2.01
C LEU A 51 5.09 -9.29 2.86
N GLU A 52 3.82 -9.62 2.71
CA GLU A 52 3.19 -10.76 3.39
C GLU A 52 3.87 -12.08 3.00
N ASP A 53 4.05 -12.33 1.70
CA ASP A 53 4.74 -13.52 1.19
C ASP A 53 6.15 -13.66 1.79
N GLN A 54 6.93 -12.56 1.83
CA GLN A 54 8.27 -12.56 2.41
C GLN A 54 8.25 -12.71 3.93
N CYS A 55 7.20 -12.25 4.61
CA CYS A 55 7.05 -12.50 6.04
C CYS A 55 6.78 -13.97 6.33
N LEU A 56 5.98 -14.65 5.51
CA LEU A 56 5.64 -16.06 5.70
C LEU A 56 6.77 -17.01 5.25
N ALA A 57 7.64 -16.58 4.32
CA ALA A 57 8.71 -17.41 3.79
C ALA A 57 9.79 -17.77 4.84
N PRO A 58 10.26 -19.04 4.89
CA PRO A 58 11.40 -19.44 5.70
C PRO A 58 12.68 -18.83 5.12
N GLY A 59 13.11 -17.69 5.68
CA GLY A 59 14.27 -16.93 5.20
C GLY A 59 13.95 -15.77 4.27
N GLY A 60 12.75 -15.18 4.38
CA GLY A 60 12.45 -13.89 3.78
C GLY A 60 13.36 -12.79 4.35
N SER A 61 13.82 -11.88 3.48
CA SER A 61 14.66 -10.74 3.83
C SER A 61 14.19 -9.48 3.13
N ASP A 62 14.55 -8.32 3.69
CA ASP A 62 14.15 -7.03 3.11
C ASP A 62 14.73 -6.86 1.69
N GLU A 63 15.91 -7.41 1.40
CA GLU A 63 16.49 -7.36 0.05
C GLU A 63 15.71 -8.23 -0.95
N LYS A 64 15.24 -9.41 -0.52
CA LYS A 64 14.39 -10.28 -1.34
C LYS A 64 13.04 -9.62 -1.63
N LEU A 65 12.50 -8.88 -0.65
CA LEU A 65 11.30 -8.08 -0.84
C LEU A 65 11.50 -7.04 -1.96
N VAL A 66 12.55 -6.22 -1.88
CA VAL A 66 12.82 -5.19 -2.90
C VAL A 66 13.07 -5.83 -4.26
N SER A 67 13.86 -6.90 -4.32
CA SER A 67 14.15 -7.62 -5.56
C SER A 67 12.89 -8.21 -6.22
N THR A 68 11.98 -8.76 -5.41
CA THR A 68 10.70 -9.31 -5.89
C THR A 68 9.78 -8.19 -6.38
N CYS A 69 9.70 -7.07 -5.65
CA CYS A 69 8.97 -5.88 -6.09
C CYS A 69 9.50 -5.36 -7.43
N CYS A 70 10.82 -5.22 -7.58
CA CYS A 70 11.45 -4.77 -8.83
C CYS A 70 11.17 -5.68 -10.02
N THR A 71 10.94 -6.98 -9.78
CA THR A 71 10.64 -7.96 -10.83
C THR A 71 9.13 -8.00 -11.15
N LYS A 72 8.27 -8.15 -10.14
CA LYS A 72 6.82 -8.26 -10.30
C LYS A 72 6.17 -6.94 -10.75
N LEU A 73 6.67 -5.79 -10.28
CA LEU A 73 6.07 -4.48 -10.50
C LEU A 73 6.77 -3.67 -11.60
N LYS A 74 7.71 -4.29 -12.34
CA LYS A 74 8.50 -3.64 -13.40
C LYS A 74 7.65 -3.00 -14.51
N SER A 75 6.49 -3.59 -14.80
CA SER A 75 5.55 -3.13 -15.82
C SER A 75 4.73 -1.91 -15.38
N SER A 76 4.67 -1.62 -14.07
CA SER A 76 3.89 -0.50 -13.57
C SER A 76 4.64 0.83 -13.67
N SER A 77 3.96 1.85 -14.20
CA SER A 77 4.49 3.21 -14.29
C SER A 77 4.68 3.87 -12.90
N LYS A 78 4.06 3.31 -11.86
CA LYS A 78 4.01 3.85 -10.49
C LYS A 78 5.08 3.30 -9.55
N PHE A 79 5.70 2.18 -9.89
CA PHE A 79 6.84 1.64 -9.14
C PHE A 79 8.14 2.03 -9.85
N VAL A 80 9.11 2.54 -9.10
CA VAL A 80 10.42 2.93 -9.64
C VAL A 80 11.53 2.35 -8.76
N PRO A 81 12.44 1.52 -9.29
CA PRO A 81 13.57 1.00 -8.52
C PRO A 81 14.56 2.12 -8.17
N ALA A 82 15.20 2.05 -6.99
CA ALA A 82 16.26 2.98 -6.64
C ALA A 82 17.55 2.68 -7.41
N LYS A 83 18.29 3.72 -7.80
CA LYS A 83 19.55 3.57 -8.55
C LYS A 83 20.77 3.33 -7.66
N LEU A 84 20.87 4.06 -6.54
CA LEU A 84 22.02 4.00 -5.63
C LEU A 84 21.88 2.83 -4.63
N ASP A 85 20.68 2.67 -4.06
CA ASP A 85 20.39 1.67 -3.02
C ASP A 85 19.40 0.61 -3.53
N ALA A 86 19.65 0.06 -4.72
CA ALA A 86 18.68 -0.79 -5.43
C ALA A 86 18.21 -2.04 -4.66
N GLN A 87 18.98 -2.47 -3.66
CA GLN A 87 18.68 -3.65 -2.84
C GLN A 87 17.82 -3.33 -1.61
N SER A 88 17.82 -2.07 -1.14
CA SER A 88 17.14 -1.68 0.10
C SER A 88 16.11 -0.59 -0.09
N ALA A 89 16.05 0.07 -1.25
CA ALA A 89 15.14 1.17 -1.48
C ALA A 89 14.38 1.06 -2.81
N PHE A 90 13.18 1.62 -2.81
CA PHE A 90 12.35 1.80 -3.99
C PHE A 90 11.57 3.10 -3.90
N PHE A 91 10.98 3.52 -5.00
CA PHE A 91 10.18 4.72 -5.11
C PHE A 91 8.77 4.37 -5.58
N VAL A 92 7.78 5.07 -5.04
CA VAL A 92 6.38 4.98 -5.49
C VAL A 92 5.91 6.35 -5.95
N LYS A 93 5.38 6.44 -7.17
CA LYS A 93 4.74 7.65 -7.68
C LYS A 93 3.31 7.74 -7.15
N GLN A 94 3.13 8.54 -6.11
CA GLN A 94 1.84 8.88 -5.55
C GLN A 94 1.28 10.17 -6.17
N SER A 95 0.02 10.48 -5.85
CA SER A 95 -0.66 11.67 -6.35
C SER A 95 0.02 12.99 -5.94
N ILE A 96 0.75 12.98 -4.82
CA ILE A 96 1.51 14.13 -4.30
C ILE A 96 2.96 14.19 -4.79
N GLY A 97 3.40 13.21 -5.58
CA GLY A 97 4.78 13.11 -6.08
C GLY A 97 5.42 11.74 -5.86
N THR A 98 6.72 11.66 -6.08
CA THR A 98 7.49 10.42 -5.96
C THR A 98 8.10 10.31 -4.57
N ILE A 99 7.74 9.27 -3.83
CA ILE A 99 8.20 9.04 -2.45
C ILE A 99 9.21 7.89 -2.43
N LYS A 100 10.37 8.10 -1.78
CA LYS A 100 11.37 7.05 -1.54
C LYS A 100 11.00 6.27 -0.28
N TYR A 101 11.05 4.95 -0.37
CA TYR A 101 10.92 4.02 0.75
C TYR A 101 12.23 3.26 0.92
N ASN A 102 12.66 3.08 2.17
CA ASN A 102 13.73 2.16 2.54
C ASN A 102 13.07 0.95 3.20
N ALA A 103 13.25 -0.23 2.60
CA ALA A 103 12.70 -1.50 3.03
C ALA A 103 13.41 -2.08 4.26
N GLN A 104 14.52 -1.50 4.71
CA GLN A 104 15.26 -1.99 5.87
C GLN A 104 14.37 -2.06 7.12
N GLY A 105 14.26 -3.26 7.69
CA GLY A 105 13.43 -3.56 8.85
C GLY A 105 11.94 -3.69 8.54
N PHE A 106 11.52 -3.75 7.27
CA PHE A 106 10.11 -3.90 6.91
C PHE A 106 9.55 -5.24 7.40
N ILE A 107 10.27 -6.33 7.14
CA ILE A 107 9.82 -7.65 7.59
C ILE A 107 9.77 -7.72 9.12
N PHE A 108 10.79 -7.19 9.79
CA PHE A 108 10.82 -7.15 11.25
C PHE A 108 9.61 -6.39 11.82
N LYS A 109 9.38 -5.16 11.35
CA LYS A 109 8.23 -4.34 11.79
C LYS A 109 6.88 -4.97 11.47
N ASN A 110 6.78 -5.68 10.35
CA ASN A 110 5.53 -6.35 9.96
C ASN A 110 5.27 -7.63 10.76
N LYS A 111 6.33 -8.30 11.24
CA LYS A 111 6.24 -9.46 12.14
C LYS A 111 6.15 -9.10 13.61
N ASP A 112 6.26 -7.82 13.96
CA ASP A 112 6.25 -7.31 15.33
C ASP A 112 4.82 -7.31 15.90
N VAL A 113 4.22 -8.48 15.92
CA VAL A 113 2.98 -8.78 16.62
C VAL A 113 3.36 -9.46 17.93
N LEU A 114 2.76 -9.01 19.03
CA LEU A 114 2.94 -9.62 20.34
C LEU A 114 2.76 -11.14 20.24
N ARG A 115 3.79 -11.87 20.67
CA ARG A 115 3.76 -13.33 20.68
C ARG A 115 2.60 -13.81 21.56
N PRO A 116 1.83 -14.83 21.14
CA PRO A 116 0.70 -15.35 21.91
C PRO A 116 1.05 -15.69 23.37
N GLU A 117 2.23 -16.24 23.60
CA GLU A 117 2.77 -16.56 24.93
C GLU A 117 2.87 -15.33 25.85
N MET A 118 3.24 -14.17 25.28
CA MET A 118 3.31 -12.92 26.04
C MET A 118 1.92 -12.35 26.30
N VAL A 119 0.98 -12.56 25.37
CA VAL A 119 -0.43 -12.19 25.55
C VAL A 119 -1.07 -13.01 26.67
N GLU A 120 -0.81 -14.33 26.73
CA GLU A 120 -1.31 -15.20 27.80
C GLU A 120 -0.80 -14.75 29.17
N VAL A 121 0.48 -14.40 29.30
CA VAL A 121 1.03 -13.88 30.57
C VAL A 121 0.38 -12.58 31.00
N VAL A 122 0.10 -11.67 30.06
CA VAL A 122 -0.63 -10.42 30.34
C VAL A 122 -2.06 -10.72 30.78
N GLN A 123 -2.76 -11.63 30.10
CA GLN A 123 -4.15 -12.02 30.42
C GLN A 123 -4.30 -12.75 31.76
N VAL A 124 -3.28 -13.49 32.20
CA VAL A 124 -3.24 -14.15 33.52
C VAL A 124 -2.86 -13.17 34.64
N GLY A 125 -2.41 -11.96 34.28
CA GLY A 125 -2.09 -10.90 35.22
C GLY A 125 -3.29 -10.53 36.10
N LYS A 126 -3.06 -10.39 37.41
CA LYS A 126 -4.10 -10.06 38.41
C LYS A 126 -4.56 -8.58 38.36
N ASN A 127 -4.15 -7.81 37.35
CA ASN A 127 -4.47 -6.38 37.25
C ASN A 127 -5.65 -6.18 36.30
N THR A 128 -6.77 -5.70 36.83
CA THR A 128 -8.03 -5.49 36.09
C THR A 128 -7.94 -4.51 34.90
N TYR A 129 -6.84 -3.74 34.76
CA TYR A 129 -6.63 -2.77 33.69
C TYR A 129 -5.54 -3.17 32.68
N MET A 130 -4.99 -4.38 32.79
CA MET A 130 -4.13 -5.00 31.78
C MET A 130 -4.89 -6.13 31.09
#